data_AF-Q5SJG5-F1
#
_entry.id   AF-Q5SJG5-F1
#
_cell.length_a   1.000
_cell.length_b   1.000
_cell.length_c   1.000
_cell.angle_alpha   90.00
_cell.angle_beta   90.00
_cell.angle_gamma   90.00
#
_symmetry.space_group_name_H-M   'P 1'
#
loop_
_entity.id
_entity.type
_entity.pdbx_description
1 polymer ?
#
loop_
_entity_poly.entity_id
_entity_poly.type
_entity_poly.pdbx_seq_one_letter_code
_entity_poly.pdbx_strand_id
1 'polypeptide(L)'
;MEYEERELILELFPGTSPDLLPIGEILYYRDEEGRVVILEKGPPELKLVLEPLPGSPATPQVCEACHRHLSGQAAGFFRHTVGGDPRHLRYLVLCQDTARCASHAPPGRLREILLRGILS
;
A
#
# COMPACT_ATOMS: atom_id res chain seq x y z
N MET A 1 -27.11 9.76 -9.48
CA MET A 1 -26.55 9.72 -8.12
C MET A 1 -26.03 8.32 -7.94
N GLU A 2 -24.77 8.12 -8.32
CA GLU A 2 -24.08 6.85 -8.06
C GLU A 2 -23.75 6.91 -6.58
N TYR A 3 -24.60 6.31 -5.73
CA TYR A 3 -24.17 5.99 -4.38
C TYR A 3 -22.94 5.10 -4.57
N GLU A 4 -21.76 5.57 -4.15
CA GLU A 4 -20.57 4.72 -4.16
C GLU A 4 -20.94 3.48 -3.34
N GLU A 5 -20.90 2.29 -3.93
CA GLU A 5 -21.41 1.03 -3.37
C GLU A 5 -20.97 0.81 -1.89
N ARG A 6 -19.80 1.35 -1.54
CA ARG A 6 -19.24 1.39 -0.19
C ARG A 6 -20.10 2.17 0.80
N GLU A 7 -20.60 3.35 0.42
CA GLU A 7 -21.49 4.17 1.25
C GLU A 7 -22.76 3.42 1.59
N LEU A 8 -23.37 2.76 0.59
CA LEU A 8 -24.58 1.97 0.79
C LEU A 8 -24.31 0.79 1.76
N ILE A 9 -23.20 0.09 1.59
CA ILE A 9 -22.83 -1.02 2.47
C ILE A 9 -22.62 -0.53 3.91
N LEU A 10 -21.95 0.60 4.10
CA LEU A 10 -21.68 1.13 5.44
C LEU A 10 -22.93 1.74 6.09
N GLU A 11 -23.87 2.27 5.31
CA GLU A 11 -25.17 2.71 5.80
C GLU A 11 -25.99 1.53 6.34
N LEU A 12 -26.00 0.41 5.60
CA LEU A 12 -26.74 -0.81 5.99
C LEU A 12 -26.01 -1.64 7.05
N PHE A 13 -24.68 -1.66 7.01
CA PHE A 13 -23.81 -2.51 7.82
C PHE A 13 -22.58 -1.71 8.32
N PRO A 14 -22.75 -0.84 9.32
CA PRO A 14 -21.70 0.10 9.76
C PRO A 14 -20.46 -0.57 10.36
N GLY A 15 -20.54 -1.85 10.73
CA GLY A 15 -19.42 -2.65 11.23
C GLY A 15 -18.68 -3.46 10.16
N THR A 16 -18.96 -3.24 8.87
CA THR A 16 -18.31 -3.99 7.79
C THR A 16 -16.81 -3.73 7.77
N SER A 17 -16.03 -4.81 7.86
CA SER A 17 -14.57 -4.72 7.84
C SER A 17 -14.05 -4.22 6.48
N PRO A 18 -12.98 -3.40 6.43
CA PRO A 18 -12.51 -2.80 5.19
C PRO A 18 -12.11 -3.79 4.08
N ASP A 19 -11.72 -5.01 4.43
CA ASP A 19 -11.40 -6.10 3.50
C ASP A 19 -12.62 -6.65 2.76
N LEU A 20 -13.83 -6.46 3.31
CA LEU A 20 -15.10 -6.87 2.73
C LEU A 20 -15.75 -5.78 1.86
N LEU A 21 -15.26 -4.55 1.92
CA LEU A 21 -15.77 -3.46 1.10
C LEU A 21 -15.29 -3.60 -0.36
N PRO A 22 -16.08 -3.15 -1.36
CA PRO A 22 -15.61 -2.97 -2.72
C PRO A 22 -14.30 -2.17 -2.79
N ILE A 23 -13.42 -2.51 -3.75
CA ILE A 23 -12.13 -1.83 -3.94
C ILE A 23 -12.39 -0.39 -4.40
N GLY A 24 -11.94 0.59 -3.62
CA GLY A 24 -11.94 2.00 -4.05
C GLY A 24 -10.80 2.35 -5.01
N GLU A 25 -10.75 3.61 -5.43
CA GLU A 25 -9.64 4.12 -6.24
C GLU A 25 -8.34 4.05 -5.43
N ILE A 26 -7.34 3.32 -5.93
CA ILE A 26 -6.03 3.20 -5.30
C ILE A 26 -5.07 4.23 -5.92
N LEU A 27 -4.53 5.11 -5.08
CA LEU A 27 -3.36 5.91 -5.41
C LEU A 27 -2.11 5.27 -4.82
N TYR A 28 -1.06 5.19 -5.64
CA TYR A 28 0.25 4.69 -5.24
C TYR A 28 1.33 5.61 -5.76
N TYR A 29 1.97 6.34 -4.84
CA TYR A 29 2.91 7.40 -5.21
C TYR A 29 4.02 7.54 -4.17
N ARG A 30 5.02 8.33 -4.54
CA ARG A 30 6.09 8.76 -3.64
C ARG A 30 5.94 10.25 -3.37
N ASP A 31 6.02 10.65 -2.12
CA ASP A 31 5.96 12.06 -1.75
C ASP A 31 7.33 12.75 -1.79
N GLU A 32 7.34 14.04 -1.46
CA GLU A 32 8.53 14.89 -1.49
C GLU A 32 9.59 14.47 -0.46
N GLU A 33 9.16 13.89 0.67
CA GLU A 33 10.03 13.31 1.68
C GLU A 33 10.57 11.92 1.31
N GLY A 34 10.17 11.40 0.14
CA GLY A 34 10.61 10.11 -0.37
C GLY A 34 9.90 8.91 0.26
N ARG A 35 8.83 9.14 1.03
CA ARG A 35 7.95 8.10 1.57
C ARG A 35 7.06 7.57 0.47
N VAL A 36 6.71 6.30 0.57
CA VAL A 36 5.77 5.67 -0.36
C VAL A 36 4.39 5.64 0.29
N VAL A 37 3.39 6.14 -0.42
CA VAL A 37 2.01 6.21 0.05
C VAL A 37 1.13 5.30 -0.79
N ILE A 38 0.38 4.43 -0.12
CA ILE A 38 -0.73 3.69 -0.71
C ILE A 38 -2.01 4.23 -0.07
N LEU A 39 -2.88 4.82 -0.89
CA LEU A 39 -4.14 5.42 -0.47
C LEU A 39 -5.28 4.72 -1.21
N GLU A 40 -6.29 4.26 -0.50
CA GLU A 40 -7.57 3.86 -1.06
C GLU A 40 -8.60 4.93 -0.75
N LYS A 41 -9.11 5.60 -1.80
CA LYS A 41 -10.17 6.60 -1.67
C LYS A 41 -11.52 5.93 -1.42
N GLY A 42 -12.46 6.75 -0.92
CA GLY A 42 -13.82 6.35 -0.59
C GLY A 42 -13.99 6.22 0.92
N PRO A 43 -15.20 5.91 1.40
CA PRO A 43 -15.46 5.72 2.82
C PRO A 43 -15.27 4.24 3.25
N PRO A 44 -14.50 3.95 4.32
CA PRO A 44 -13.51 4.84 4.94
C PRO A 44 -12.27 5.01 4.04
N GLU A 45 -11.62 6.17 4.15
CA GLU A 45 -10.36 6.39 3.45
C GLU A 45 -9.27 5.61 4.19
N LEU A 46 -8.54 4.76 3.46
CA LEU A 46 -7.48 3.92 4.03
C LEU A 46 -6.13 4.40 3.50
N LYS A 47 -5.21 4.68 4.42
CA LYS A 47 -3.88 5.21 4.07
C LYS A 47 -2.78 4.42 4.77
N LEU A 48 -1.79 4.01 3.99
CA LEU A 48 -0.53 3.44 4.47
C LEU A 48 0.63 4.30 3.99
N VAL A 49 1.47 4.73 4.93
CA VAL A 49 2.70 5.49 4.67
C VAL A 49 3.89 4.60 5.02
N LEU A 50 4.79 4.46 4.06
CA LEU A 50 5.99 3.64 4.17
C LEU A 50 7.22 4.55 4.23
N GLU A 51 7.89 4.55 5.37
CA GLU A 51 9.09 5.35 5.63
C GLU A 51 10.31 4.74 4.95
N PRO A 52 11.10 5.52 4.18
CA PRO A 52 12.27 5.00 3.52
C PRO A 52 13.37 4.65 4.52
N LEU A 53 14.08 3.56 4.25
CA LEU A 53 15.28 3.18 4.99
C LEU A 53 16.53 3.45 4.15
N PRO A 54 17.63 3.86 4.80
CA PRO A 54 18.90 4.02 4.09
C PRO A 54 19.42 2.65 3.62
N GLY A 55 19.97 2.64 2.42
CA GLY A 55 20.62 1.46 1.84
C GLY A 55 19.95 0.95 0.57
N SER A 56 20.75 0.26 -0.24
CA SER A 56 20.29 -0.48 -1.41
C SER A 56 20.67 -1.94 -1.25
N PRO A 57 19.81 -2.88 -1.66
CA PRO A 57 20.13 -4.29 -1.54
C PRO A 57 21.34 -4.62 -2.42
N ALA A 58 22.31 -5.33 -1.85
CA ALA A 58 23.50 -5.78 -2.58
C ALA A 58 23.16 -6.90 -3.58
N THR A 59 22.04 -7.60 -3.35
CA THR A 59 21.55 -8.70 -4.19
C THR A 59 20.21 -8.35 -4.82
N PRO A 60 19.85 -8.98 -5.95
CA PRO A 60 18.53 -8.79 -6.54
C PRO A 60 17.40 -9.07 -5.54
N GLN A 61 16.40 -8.20 -5.51
CA GLN A 61 15.23 -8.35 -4.65
C GLN A 61 13.96 -8.49 -5.48
N VAL A 62 12.89 -8.98 -4.87
CA VAL A 62 11.57 -9.01 -5.50
C VAL A 62 10.74 -7.85 -4.94
N CYS A 63 10.19 -7.02 -5.83
CA CYS A 63 9.25 -5.98 -5.44
C CYS A 63 7.97 -6.61 -4.87
N GLU A 64 7.57 -6.20 -3.66
CA GLU A 64 6.36 -6.74 -3.04
C GLU A 64 5.06 -6.28 -3.70
N ALA A 65 5.08 -5.16 -4.43
CA ALA A 65 3.91 -4.64 -5.14
C ALA A 65 3.76 -5.23 -6.56
N CYS A 66 4.82 -5.30 -7.36
CA CYS A 66 4.74 -5.76 -8.76
C CYS A 66 5.32 -7.15 -9.02
N HIS A 67 5.87 -7.82 -8.00
CA HIS A 67 6.47 -9.16 -8.06
C HIS A 67 7.61 -9.32 -9.08
N ARG A 68 8.16 -8.21 -9.57
CA ARG A 68 9.32 -8.22 -10.46
C ARG A 68 10.62 -8.23 -9.68
N HIS A 69 11.63 -8.88 -10.27
CA HIS A 69 13.00 -8.80 -9.79
C HIS A 69 13.56 -7.40 -10.07
N LEU A 70 14.20 -6.82 -9.06
CA LEU A 70 14.83 -5.51 -9.06
C LEU A 70 16.34 -5.65 -8.89
N SER A 71 17.08 -4.87 -9.66
CA SER A 71 18.49 -4.61 -9.37
C SER A 71 18.61 -3.70 -8.13
N GLY A 72 19.80 -3.68 -7.50
CA GLY A 72 20.02 -2.97 -6.25
C GLY A 72 19.59 -1.49 -6.26
N GLN A 73 19.85 -0.77 -7.35
CA GLN A 73 19.49 0.66 -7.46
C GLN A 73 18.00 0.90 -7.76
N ALA A 74 17.29 -0.09 -8.31
CA ALA A 74 15.86 0.01 -8.60
C ALA A 74 14.98 -0.30 -7.38
N ALA A 75 15.55 -0.94 -6.36
CA ALA A 75 14.88 -1.31 -5.12
C ALA A 75 15.06 -0.24 -4.04
N GLY A 76 13.97 0.07 -3.35
CA GLY A 76 13.96 0.82 -2.10
C GLY A 76 13.49 -0.06 -0.96
N PHE A 77 14.11 0.11 0.21
CA PHE A 77 13.65 -0.48 1.46
C PHE A 77 12.77 0.52 2.19
N PHE A 78 11.62 0.04 2.67
CA PHE A 78 10.70 0.86 3.41
C PHE A 78 10.23 0.12 4.66
N ARG A 79 9.78 0.87 5.66
CA ARG A 79 9.15 0.33 6.87
C ARG A 79 7.84 1.02 7.18
N HIS A 80 6.99 0.36 7.95
CA HIS A 80 5.86 1.02 8.60
C HIS A 80 5.50 0.33 9.92
N THR A 81 4.71 1.00 10.74
CA THR A 81 4.10 0.44 11.95
C THR A 81 2.78 -0.24 11.61
N VAL A 82 2.58 -1.47 12.09
CA VAL A 82 1.35 -2.22 11.84
C VAL A 82 0.31 -1.85 12.88
N GLY A 83 -0.91 -1.52 12.43
CA GLY A 83 -1.99 -1.10 13.33
C GLY A 83 -1.68 0.13 14.18
N GLY A 84 -0.65 0.91 13.81
CA GLY A 84 -0.17 2.06 14.58
C GLY A 84 0.73 1.71 15.79
N ASP A 85 1.04 0.44 16.04
CA ASP A 85 1.94 0.05 17.15
C ASP A 85 3.41 0.32 16.78
N PRO A 86 4.13 1.22 17.48
CA PRO A 86 5.54 1.51 17.20
C PRO A 86 6.48 0.32 17.41
N ARG A 87 6.05 -0.73 18.12
CA ARG A 87 6.84 -1.94 18.37
C ARG A 87 6.65 -2.99 17.28
N HIS A 88 5.54 -2.94 16.54
CA HIS A 88 5.26 -3.87 15.47
C HIS A 88 5.62 -3.20 14.13
N LEU A 89 6.83 -3.49 13.64
CA LEU A 89 7.33 -2.97 12.38
C LEU A 89 7.28 -4.03 11.28
N ARG A 90 6.88 -3.61 10.08
CA ARG A 90 7.05 -4.38 8.86
C ARG A 90 7.96 -3.66 7.90
N TYR A 91 8.66 -4.46 7.09
CA TYR A 91 9.64 -4.00 6.13
C TYR A 91 9.22 -4.50 4.75
N LEU A 92 9.29 -3.62 3.76
CA LEU A 92 8.91 -3.91 2.39
C LEU A 92 10.04 -3.53 1.44
N VAL A 93 10.20 -4.32 0.39
CA VAL A 93 11.00 -3.95 -0.78
C VAL A 93 10.08 -3.52 -1.91
N LEU A 94 10.22 -2.28 -2.37
CA LEU A 94 9.41 -1.73 -3.45
C LEU A 94 10.30 -1.11 -4.53
N CYS A 95 9.74 -0.96 -5.73
CA CYS A 95 10.37 -0.15 -6.76
C CYS A 95 10.55 1.30 -6.27
N GLN A 96 11.69 1.90 -6.58
CA GLN A 96 11.89 3.34 -6.36
C GLN A 96 10.96 4.19 -7.26
N ASP A 97 10.62 3.67 -8.44
CA ASP A 97 9.65 4.25 -9.38
C ASP A 97 8.26 3.64 -9.14
N THR A 98 7.43 4.36 -8.38
CA THR A 98 6.08 3.94 -8.00
C THR A 98 5.11 3.95 -9.19
N ALA A 99 5.25 4.89 -10.13
CA ALA A 99 4.39 4.98 -11.31
C ALA A 99 4.60 3.76 -12.24
N ARG A 100 5.86 3.41 -12.52
CA ARG A 100 6.18 2.20 -13.28
C ARG A 100 5.81 0.94 -12.53
N CYS A 101 5.90 0.94 -11.21
CA CYS A 101 5.48 -0.20 -10.40
C CYS A 101 3.96 -0.41 -10.44
N ALA A 102 3.17 0.66 -10.34
CA ALA A 102 1.71 0.63 -10.44
C ALA A 102 1.22 -0.05 -11.72
N SER A 103 1.84 0.25 -12.87
CA SER A 103 1.43 -0.33 -14.16
C SER A 103 1.70 -1.83 -14.30
N HIS A 104 2.48 -2.41 -13.38
CA HIS A 104 2.80 -3.85 -13.35
C HIS A 104 2.26 -4.56 -12.11
N ALA A 105 1.72 -3.83 -11.13
CA ALA A 105 1.17 -4.43 -9.93
C ALA A 105 -0.04 -5.29 -10.29
N PRO A 106 -0.12 -6.55 -9.81
CA PRO A 106 -1.31 -7.35 -9.99
C PRO A 106 -2.55 -6.65 -9.43
N PRO A 107 -3.73 -6.82 -10.05
CA PRO A 107 -4.97 -6.27 -9.53
C PRO A 107 -5.17 -6.61 -8.04
N GLY A 108 -5.52 -5.61 -7.23
CA GLY A 108 -5.75 -5.78 -5.79
C GLY A 108 -4.49 -5.90 -4.93
N ARG A 109 -3.29 -6.07 -5.50
CA ARG A 109 -2.06 -6.29 -4.72
C ARG A 109 -1.70 -5.09 -3.82
N LEU A 110 -1.85 -3.87 -4.33
CA LEU A 110 -1.62 -2.65 -3.54
C LEU A 110 -2.60 -2.55 -2.36
N ARG A 111 -3.87 -2.95 -2.57
CA ARG A 111 -4.87 -3.01 -1.51
C ARG A 111 -4.54 -4.06 -0.47
N GLU A 112 -4.03 -5.22 -0.88
CA GLU A 112 -3.58 -6.26 0.05
C GLU A 112 -2.44 -5.76 0.95
N ILE A 113 -1.47 -5.04 0.39
CA ILE A 113 -0.38 -4.40 1.15
C ILE A 113 -0.96 -3.38 2.14
N LEU A 114 -1.87 -2.52 1.68
CA LEU A 114 -2.57 -1.53 2.51
C LEU A 114 -3.28 -2.17 3.71
N LEU A 115 -4.14 -3.17 3.45
CA LEU A 115 -4.91 -3.86 4.48
C LEU A 115 -4.02 -4.59 5.49
N ARG A 116 -2.96 -5.27 5.02
CA ARG A 116 -1.95 -5.89 5.90
C ARG A 116 -1.18 -4.87 6.73
N GLY A 117 -1.09 -3.64 6.25
CA GLY A 117 -0.43 -2.57 6.98
C GLY A 117 -1.28 -2.02 8.13
N ILE A 118 -2.60 -1.98 7.95
CA ILE A 118 -3.52 -1.34 8.91
C ILE A 118 -4.23 -2.33 9.84
N LEU A 119 -4.46 -3.59 9.44
CA LEU A 119 -5.29 -4.55 10.18
C LEU A 119 -4.51 -5.63 10.96
N SER A 120 -3.18 -5.69 10.87
CA SER A 120 -2.37 -6.80 11.40
C SER A 120 -1.53 -6.49 12.64
#